data_AF-A0A9X1F714-F1
#
_entry.id   AF-A0A9X1F714-F1
#
_cell.length_a   1.000
_cell.length_b   1.000
_cell.length_c   1.000
_cell.angle_alpha   90.00
_cell.angle_beta   90.00
_cell.angle_gamma   90.00
#
_symmetry.space_group_name_H-M   'P 1'
#
loop_
_entity.id
_entity.type
_entity.pdbx_description
1 polymer ?
#
loop_
_entity_poly.entity_id
_entity_poly.type
_entity_poly.pdbx_seq_one_letter_code
_entity_poly.pdbx_strand_id
1 'polypeptide(L)' 'MYTKKFIPLTETQIKMVNASGLAKKFECSHSYVSRILKSESDPENDKAQNILKAAREIIEYYESINVEQ' A
#
# COMPACT_ATOMS: atom_id res chain seq x y z
N MET A 1 22.80 -1.04 -10.17
CA MET A 1 21.82 -0.99 -9.08
C MET A 1 20.45 -1.27 -9.69
N TYR A 2 19.86 -2.44 -9.44
CA TYR A 2 18.47 -2.69 -9.83
C TYR A 2 17.59 -1.85 -8.89
N THR A 3 17.23 -0.64 -9.32
CA THR A 3 16.11 0.08 -8.73
C THR A 3 14.93 -0.87 -8.81
N LYS A 4 14.50 -1.43 -7.67
CA LYS A 4 13.25 -2.20 -7.57
C LYS A 4 12.17 -1.27 -8.09
N LYS A 5 11.80 -1.41 -9.37
CA LYS A 5 10.78 -0.60 -10.01
C LYS A 5 9.56 -0.73 -9.13
N PHE A 6 9.14 0.38 -8.56
CA PHE A 6 7.99 0.41 -7.69
C PHE A 6 6.79 0.00 -8.53
N ILE A 7 6.26 -1.20 -8.29
CA ILE A 7 5.09 -1.69 -9.01
C ILE A 7 3.88 -1.05 -8.32
N PRO A 8 3.16 -0.13 -8.99
CA PRO A 8 1.95 0.45 -8.42
C PRO A 8 0.93 -0.66 -8.18
N LEU A 9 0.18 -0.53 -7.08
CA LEU A 9 -0.86 -1.48 -6.75
C LEU A 9 -2.02 -1.38 -7.74
N THR A 10 -2.59 -2.51 -8.12
CA THR A 10 -3.80 -2.54 -8.95
C THR A 10 -5.01 -2.02 -8.17
N GLU A 11 -6.07 -1.55 -8.85
CA GLU A 11 -7.28 -1.07 -8.17
C GLU A 11 -7.90 -2.10 -7.22
N THR A 12 -7.82 -3.39 -7.57
CA THR A 12 -8.28 -4.50 -6.72
C THR A 12 -7.45 -4.60 -5.44
N GLN A 13 -6.13 -4.51 -5.54
CA GLN A 13 -5.22 -4.48 -4.38
C GLN A 13 -5.44 -3.23 -3.52
N ILE A 14 -5.66 -2.06 -4.13
CA ILE A 14 -5.97 -0.82 -3.40
C ILE A 14 -7.29 -0.98 -2.61
N LYS A 15 -8.30 -1.65 -3.19
CA LYS A 15 -9.55 -1.97 -2.48
C LYS A 15 -9.34 -2.95 -1.33
N MET A 16 -8.51 -4.00 -1.51
CA MET A 16 -8.18 -4.96 -0.45
C MET A 16 -7.50 -4.30 0.76
N VAL A 17 -6.58 -3.37 0.50
CA VAL A 17 -5.76 -2.73 1.53
C VAL A 17 -6.55 -1.74 2.41
N ASN A 18 -7.78 -1.38 2.05
CA ASN A 18 -8.63 -0.42 2.74
C ASN A 18 -7.88 0.87 3.13
N ALA A 19 -7.76 1.80 2.18
CA ALA A 19 -7.06 3.07 2.38
C ALA A 19 -7.56 3.88 3.60
N SER A 20 -8.83 3.74 4.00
CA SER A 20 -9.36 4.38 5.21
C SER A 20 -8.79 3.76 6.50
N GLY A 21 -8.56 2.45 6.52
CA GLY A 21 -7.91 1.75 7.62
C GLY A 21 -6.45 2.18 7.79
N LEU A 22 -5.71 2.26 6.68
CA LEU A 22 -4.35 2.78 6.69
C LEU A 22 -4.29 4.26 7.09
N ALA A 23 -5.22 5.09 6.60
CA ALA A 23 -5.28 6.51 6.94
C ALA A 23 -5.43 6.72 8.46
N LYS A 24 -6.28 5.93 9.12
CA LYS A 24 -6.42 5.91 10.58
C LYS A 24 -5.16 5.41 11.27
N LYS A 25 -4.56 4.31 10.80
CA LYS A 25 -3.35 3.72 11.39
C LYS A 25 -2.14 4.65 11.37
N PHE A 26 -1.99 5.44 10.30
CA PHE A 26 -0.85 6.34 10.09
C PHE A 26 -1.16 7.82 10.37
N GLU A 27 -2.33 8.09 10.94
CA GLU A 27 -2.84 9.42 11.28
C GLU A 27 -2.64 10.42 10.13
N CYS A 28 -3.15 10.05 8.95
CA CYS A 28 -3.01 10.83 7.73
C CYS A 28 -4.32 10.86 6.93
N SER A 29 -4.38 11.72 5.92
CA SER A 29 -5.59 11.83 5.10
C SER A 29 -5.74 10.63 4.17
N HIS A 30 -6.99 10.22 3.93
CA HIS A 30 -7.30 9.19 2.94
C HIS A 30 -6.70 9.51 1.55
N SER A 31 -6.78 10.78 1.15
CA SER A 31 -6.20 11.26 -0.12
C SER A 31 -4.68 11.07 -0.17
N TYR A 32 -3.98 11.26 0.94
CA TYR A 32 -2.53 11.04 1.03
C TYR A 32 -2.19 9.56 0.85
N VAL A 33 -2.89 8.67 1.55
CA VAL A 33 -2.73 7.22 1.38
C VAL A 33 -3.02 6.80 -0.07
N SER A 34 -4.11 7.30 -0.66
CA SER A 34 -4.47 6.96 -2.04
C SER A 34 -3.38 7.35 -3.04
N ARG A 35 -2.79 8.55 -2.89
CA ARG A 35 -1.66 9.00 -3.73
C ARG A 35 -0.43 8.12 -3.55
N ILE A 36 -0.12 7.72 -2.31
CA ILE A 36 1.01 6.82 -2.01
C ILE A 36 0.79 5.45 -2.67
N LEU A 37 -0.39 4.84 -2.51
CA LEU A 37 -0.69 3.52 -3.08
C LEU A 37 -0.67 3.52 -4.62
N LYS A 38 -1.04 4.65 -5.24
CA LYS A 38 -0.97 4.86 -6.69
C LYS A 38 0.42 5.25 -7.20
N SER A 39 1.40 5.39 -6.31
CA SER A 39 2.74 5.88 -6.64
C SER A 39 2.77 7.31 -7.23
N GLU A 40 1.74 8.12 -6.93
CA GLU A 40 1.64 9.53 -7.35
C GLU A 40 2.41 10.48 -6.42
N SER A 41 3.06 9.96 -5.38
CA SER A 41 3.83 10.72 -4.40
C SER A 41 5.15 10.01 -4.12
N ASP A 42 6.24 10.77 -3.98
CA ASP A 42 7.56 10.22 -3.73
C ASP A 42 7.63 9.42 -2.41
N PRO A 43 8.02 8.14 -2.45
CA PRO A 43 8.14 7.29 -1.27
C PRO A 43 9.43 7.57 -0.48
N GLU A 44 10.08 8.72 -0.68
CA GLU A 44 11.26 9.12 0.09
C GLU A 44 10.93 9.45 1.55
N ASN A 45 9.66 9.71 1.86
CA ASN A 45 9.21 9.91 3.23
C ASN A 45 9.04 8.57 3.96
N ASP A 46 9.65 8.45 5.15
CA ASP A 46 9.52 7.28 6.03
C ASP A 46 8.06 6.87 6.25
N LYS A 47 7.14 7.86 6.38
CA LYS A 47 5.71 7.59 6.51
C LYS A 47 5.14 6.92 5.26
N ALA A 48 5.52 7.39 4.07
CA ALA A 48 5.09 6.79 2.82
C ALA A 48 5.63 5.36 2.66
N GLN A 49 6.90 5.11 3.02
CA GLN A 49 7.46 3.76 3.01
C GLN A 49 6.72 2.82 3.95
N ASN A 50 6.39 3.28 5.16
CA ASN A 50 5.66 2.48 6.13
C ASN A 50 4.23 2.17 5.69
N ILE A 51 3.54 3.15 5.07
CA ILE A 51 2.20 2.94 4.47
C ILE A 51 2.27 1.86 3.39
N LEU A 52 3.29 1.92 2.52
CA LEU A 52 3.49 0.96 1.43
C LEU A 52 3.86 -0.43 1.92
N LYS A 53 4.69 -0.51 2.97
CA LYS A 53 5.03 -1.77 3.62
C LYS A 53 3.78 -2.43 4.20
N ALA A 54 2.98 -1.68 4.96
CA ALA A 54 1.73 -2.18 5.52
C ALA A 54 0.73 -2.60 4.44
N ALA A 55 0.63 -1.85 3.33
CA ALA A 55 -0.20 -2.21 2.20
C ALA A 55 0.20 -3.56 1.59
N ARG A 56 1.51 -3.80 1.42
CA ARG A 56 2.03 -5.07 0.91
C ARG A 56 1.78 -6.23 1.86
N GLU A 57 2.02 -6.05 3.16
CA GLU A 57 1.74 -7.08 4.17
C GLU A 57 0.27 -7.53 4.13
N ILE A 58 -0.66 -6.58 3.95
CA ILE A 58 -2.09 -6.89 3.82
C ILE A 58 -2.36 -7.71 2.55
N ILE A 59 -1.77 -7.34 1.42
CA ILE A 59 -1.94 -8.07 0.15
C ILE A 59 -1.37 -9.48 0.26
N GLU A 60 -0.14 -9.62 0.77
CA GLU A 60 0.51 -10.92 0.96
C GLU A 60 -0.31 -11.82 1.90
N TYR A 61 -0.92 -11.25 2.93
CA TYR A 61 -1.83 -11.99 3.81
C TYR A 61 -3.08 -12.50 3.07
N TYR A 62 -3.74 -11.65 2.28
CA TYR A 62 -4.91 -12.06 1.48
C TYR A 62 -4.56 -13.06 0.36
N GLU A 63 -3.41 -12.88 -0.28
CA GLU A 63 -2.90 -13.82 -1.29
C GLU A 63 -2.57 -15.17 -0.67
N SER A 64 -1.92 -15.19 0.50
CA SER A 64 -1.61 -16.43 1.22
C SER A 64 -2.88 -17.19 1.62
N ILE A 65 -3.93 -16.48 2.02
CA ILE A 65 -5.23 -17.10 2.36
C ILE A 65 -5.93 -17.68 1.12
N ASN A 66 -5.82 -17.00 -0.04
CA ASN A 66 -6.47 -17.45 -1.28
C ASN A 66 -5.74 -18.62 -1.98
N VAL A 67 -4.50 -18.93 -1.59
CA VAL A 67 -3.73 -20.07 -2.15
C VAL A 67 -4.11 -21.40 -1.48
N GLU A 68 -4.87 -21.37 -0.38
CA GLU A 68 -5.31 -22.55 0.38
C GLU A 68 -6.76 -23.01 0.08
N GLN A 69 -7.35 -22.56 -1.03
CA GLN A 69 -8.67 -23.00 -1.54
C GLN A 69 -8.52 -23.71 -2.89
#